data_AF-A0A5K7YGF9-F1
#
_entry.id   AF-A0A5K7YGF9-F1
#
_cell.length_a   1.000
_cell.length_b   1.000
_cell.length_c   1.000
_cell.angle_alpha   90.00
_cell.angle_beta   90.00
_cell.angle_gamma   90.00
#
_symmetry.space_group_name_H-M   'P 1'
#
loop_
_entity.id
_entity.type
_entity.pdbx_description
1 polymer ?
#
loop_
_entity_poly.entity_id
_entity_poly.type
_entity_poly.pdbx_seq_one_letter_code
_entity_poly.pdbx_strand_id
1 'polypeptide(L)'
;MNRKHLCIGLGLLLLIMWGCQTPQAPREKDKQANAYIEQAHAYEAQGNLVEALEQYKLAGTIEPDETIIIDSIERLEKELDRLAETHYQAGLRFRDKGKWDLAKKEFLKALRYRPDHEKAAAMLQQRQPAGGKKFITHQIAPGESISKLALKYYGDYKKYHHIANFNNMSDATQVRVGQRIMVPAIDGVTVEDLNRISAGPSTSPAMVEGEYTLHQIQPGESLSKIAKMYYGDVKLFHVIAEYNGIADPTSVKVGQKVKVPRLESPAAAAPEKPYLPEAAEPVPDVAYAPETDESEPVAPTSEPAPESPDTLQQEVSEPVDQVSEYRETGISLFNEQKYDETIVELQKVLSAAPDDAVAIDYISRSYVALGREHLAANRIDAAKTAITTALDYDDNCRDCNDLLDACRTMEADALRAKGEQQFNSNQYDRAVSTLERALALDPDDPSTADLLFQTNYQKALILFNKQDYLAAKASFEKAIAIKPDCNDCRRYIEESMEAFKEFHYNEGIVFFGQEKLKQAIASWEKVTSVDPDYKDVRQNLKKATLLNDRLERIKKSTAE
;
A
#
# COMPACT_ATOMS: atom_id res chain seq x y z
N MET A 1 -46.64 -53.38 79.70
CA MET A 1 -45.82 -54.38 78.98
C MET A 1 -46.33 -54.48 77.55
N ASN A 2 -45.41 -54.37 76.59
CA ASN A 2 -45.49 -54.38 75.11
C ASN A 2 -46.75 -54.87 74.34
N ARG A 3 -47.08 -54.07 73.30
CA ARG A 3 -47.38 -54.38 71.87
C ARG A 3 -48.68 -55.16 71.54
N LYS A 4 -49.40 -54.97 70.42
CA LYS A 4 -49.32 -54.15 69.19
C LYS A 4 -50.67 -54.26 68.43
N HIS A 5 -51.03 -53.19 67.69
CA HIS A 5 -51.83 -53.03 66.45
C HIS A 5 -53.11 -53.85 66.17
N LEU A 6 -54.18 -53.20 65.65
CA LEU A 6 -54.64 -53.24 64.23
C LEU A 6 -56.13 -52.78 64.06
N CYS A 7 -56.46 -52.26 62.86
CA CYS A 7 -57.78 -52.13 62.19
C CYS A 7 -58.68 -50.92 62.53
N ILE A 8 -58.90 -49.94 61.63
CA ILE A 8 -59.76 -49.84 60.39
C ILE A 8 -61.12 -49.17 60.70
N GLY A 9 -61.48 -48.10 59.96
CA GLY A 9 -62.85 -47.58 59.89
C GLY A 9 -63.02 -46.17 59.31
N LEU A 10 -63.26 -46.12 57.99
CA LEU A 10 -63.86 -45.07 57.12
C LEU A 10 -64.57 -43.83 57.74
N GLY A 11 -64.47 -42.67 57.05
CA GLY A 11 -65.66 -41.82 56.82
C GLY A 11 -65.47 -40.29 56.65
N LEU A 12 -65.47 -39.84 55.39
CA LEU A 12 -65.77 -38.49 54.85
C LEU A 12 -64.75 -37.34 54.93
N LEU A 13 -64.25 -37.03 53.72
CA LEU A 13 -63.40 -35.93 53.29
C LEU A 13 -64.19 -34.61 53.11
N LEU A 14 -63.62 -33.51 53.61
CA LEU A 14 -63.96 -32.12 53.31
C LEU A 14 -62.86 -31.58 52.38
N LEU A 15 -63.18 -31.42 51.09
CA LEU A 15 -62.23 -31.00 50.05
C LEU A 15 -62.13 -29.46 49.99
N ILE A 16 -60.99 -28.94 50.45
CA ILE A 16 -60.52 -27.57 50.22
C ILE A 16 -59.94 -27.52 48.81
N MET A 17 -60.59 -26.79 47.90
CA MET A 17 -60.06 -26.52 46.55
C MET A 17 -59.03 -25.38 46.65
N TRP A 18 -57.74 -25.73 46.65
CA TRP A 18 -56.68 -24.82 46.24
C TRP A 18 -56.78 -24.60 44.73
N GLY A 19 -57.15 -23.38 44.33
CA GLY A 19 -56.98 -22.92 42.96
C GLY A 19 -55.51 -22.64 42.68
N CYS A 20 -54.83 -23.54 41.97
CA CYS A 20 -53.55 -23.23 41.35
C CYS A 20 -53.77 -22.20 40.23
N GLN A 21 -53.31 -20.96 40.43
CA GLN A 21 -53.06 -20.04 39.32
C GLN A 21 -51.85 -20.55 38.53
N THR A 22 -52.06 -20.93 37.28
CA THR A 22 -50.98 -21.23 36.33
C THR A 22 -50.27 -19.92 35.94
N PRO A 23 -48.93 -19.82 36.02
CA PRO A 23 -48.22 -18.63 35.57
C PRO A 23 -48.41 -18.46 34.06
N GLN A 24 -48.96 -17.31 33.68
CA GLN A 24 -49.17 -16.92 32.29
C GLN A 24 -47.80 -16.63 31.66
N ALA A 25 -47.52 -17.19 30.48
CA ALA A 25 -46.26 -16.93 29.78
C ALA A 25 -46.12 -15.41 29.50
N PRO A 26 -44.94 -14.81 29.73
CA PRO A 26 -44.73 -13.38 29.49
C PRO A 26 -45.03 -13.02 28.03
N ARG A 27 -45.68 -11.87 27.80
CA ARG A 27 -45.93 -11.38 26.44
C ARG A 27 -44.59 -11.03 25.79
N GLU A 28 -44.58 -10.98 24.46
CA GLU A 28 -43.34 -10.73 23.71
C GLU A 28 -42.70 -9.37 24.01
N LYS A 29 -43.52 -8.36 24.30
CA LYS A 29 -43.07 -7.03 24.77
C LYS A 29 -42.36 -7.13 26.12
N ASP A 30 -42.94 -7.88 27.06
CA ASP A 30 -42.37 -8.13 28.38
C ASP A 30 -41.00 -8.81 28.27
N LYS A 31 -40.82 -9.75 27.33
CA LYS A 31 -39.50 -10.38 27.09
C LYS A 31 -38.46 -9.38 26.58
N GLN A 32 -38.85 -8.46 25.72
CA GLN A 32 -37.94 -7.47 25.14
C GLN A 32 -37.55 -6.40 26.16
N ALA A 33 -38.50 -5.90 26.96
CA ALA A 33 -38.21 -4.98 28.06
C ALA A 33 -37.29 -5.62 29.11
N ASN A 34 -37.57 -6.86 29.51
CA ASN A 34 -36.74 -7.61 30.45
C ASN A 34 -35.30 -7.82 29.94
N ALA A 35 -35.10 -8.05 28.64
CA ALA A 35 -33.76 -8.16 28.08
C ALA A 35 -32.94 -6.87 28.22
N TYR A 36 -33.57 -5.71 28.04
CA TYR A 36 -32.91 -4.42 28.26
C TYR A 36 -32.61 -4.16 29.74
N ILE A 37 -33.53 -4.54 30.64
CA ILE A 37 -33.33 -4.44 32.09
C ILE A 37 -32.16 -5.33 32.54
N GLU A 38 -32.06 -6.57 32.05
CA GLU A 38 -30.95 -7.48 32.34
C GLU A 38 -29.60 -6.91 31.87
N GLN A 39 -29.56 -6.33 30.66
CA GLN A 39 -28.37 -5.64 30.17
C GLN A 39 -28.01 -4.42 31.01
N ALA A 40 -29.02 -3.64 31.44
CA ALA A 40 -28.83 -2.49 32.31
C ALA A 40 -28.19 -2.90 33.65
N HIS A 41 -28.70 -3.97 34.27
CA HIS A 41 -28.12 -4.55 35.48
C HIS A 41 -26.68 -5.02 35.28
N ALA A 42 -26.37 -5.65 34.13
CA ALA A 42 -25.01 -6.07 33.81
C ALA A 42 -24.06 -4.87 33.68
N TYR A 43 -24.49 -3.78 33.05
CA TYR A 43 -23.71 -2.56 32.94
C TYR A 43 -23.53 -1.87 34.31
N GLU A 44 -24.58 -1.82 35.14
CA GLU A 44 -24.47 -1.31 36.52
C GLU A 44 -23.46 -2.11 37.34
N ALA A 45 -23.51 -3.44 37.28
CA ALA A 45 -22.57 -4.32 37.99
C ALA A 45 -21.11 -4.12 37.55
N GLN A 46 -20.89 -3.65 36.33
CA GLN A 46 -19.57 -3.31 35.77
C GLN A 46 -19.16 -1.85 36.05
N GLY A 47 -20.04 -1.03 36.62
CA GLY A 47 -19.81 0.41 36.83
C GLY A 47 -19.97 1.28 35.58
N ASN A 48 -20.53 0.73 34.50
CA ASN A 48 -20.80 1.42 33.23
C ASN A 48 -22.14 2.15 33.30
N LEU A 49 -22.23 3.16 34.17
CA LEU A 49 -23.49 3.80 34.56
C LEU A 49 -24.20 4.54 33.41
N VAL A 50 -23.46 5.08 32.44
CA VAL A 50 -24.05 5.78 31.28
C VAL A 50 -24.73 4.77 30.36
N GLU A 51 -24.04 3.66 30.08
CA GLU A 51 -24.54 2.57 29.27
C GLU A 51 -25.73 1.86 29.95
N ALA A 52 -25.69 1.72 31.28
CA ALA A 52 -26.83 1.22 32.06
C ALA A 52 -28.06 2.14 31.94
N LEU A 53 -27.89 3.46 32.08
CA LEU A 53 -28.98 4.42 31.94
C LEU A 53 -29.60 4.37 30.54
N GLU A 54 -28.78 4.22 29.49
CA GLU A 54 -29.28 4.05 28.12
C GLU A 54 -30.18 2.80 27.99
N GLN A 55 -29.77 1.67 28.58
CA GLN A 55 -30.57 0.44 28.53
C GLN A 55 -31.90 0.57 29.29
N TYR A 56 -31.92 1.20 30.47
CA TYR A 56 -33.20 1.45 31.15
C TYR A 56 -34.09 2.42 30.38
N LYS A 57 -33.53 3.46 29.75
CA LYS A 57 -34.32 4.37 28.90
C LYS A 57 -34.94 3.62 27.72
N LEU A 58 -34.21 2.68 27.11
CA LEU A 58 -34.75 1.80 26.07
C LEU A 58 -35.85 0.88 26.62
N ALA A 59 -35.65 0.26 27.78
CA ALA A 59 -36.68 -0.54 28.45
C ALA A 59 -37.96 0.29 28.69
N GLY A 60 -37.81 1.53 29.17
CA GLY A 60 -38.92 2.45 29.43
C GLY A 60 -39.65 2.93 28.17
N THR A 61 -39.05 2.81 26.97
CA THR A 61 -39.80 3.02 25.72
C THR A 61 -40.80 1.90 25.41
N ILE A 62 -40.59 0.73 25.99
CA ILE A 62 -41.41 -0.47 25.79
C ILE A 62 -42.43 -0.60 26.92
N GLU A 63 -41.97 -0.41 28.16
CA GLU A 63 -42.78 -0.48 29.39
C GLU A 63 -42.63 0.81 30.21
N PRO A 64 -43.34 1.89 29.83
CA PRO A 64 -43.16 3.21 30.46
C PRO A 64 -43.70 3.30 31.89
N ASP A 65 -44.64 2.42 32.26
CA ASP A 65 -45.32 2.44 33.57
C ASP A 65 -44.66 1.51 34.60
N GLU A 66 -43.57 0.83 34.22
CA GLU A 66 -42.90 -0.14 35.08
C GLU A 66 -42.01 0.57 36.12
N THR A 67 -42.30 0.35 37.40
CA THR A 67 -41.68 1.10 38.50
C THR A 67 -40.17 0.87 38.59
N ILE A 68 -39.68 -0.35 38.35
CA ILE A 68 -38.23 -0.65 38.43
C ILE A 68 -37.41 0.16 37.43
N ILE A 69 -37.99 0.45 36.26
CA ILE A 69 -37.34 1.22 35.20
C ILE A 69 -37.29 2.70 35.60
N ILE A 70 -38.43 3.25 36.04
CA ILE A 70 -38.55 4.64 36.45
C ILE A 70 -37.59 4.93 37.61
N ASP A 71 -37.62 4.11 38.66
CA ASP A 71 -36.77 4.26 39.85
C ASP A 71 -35.27 4.14 39.49
N SER A 72 -34.92 3.25 38.56
CA SER A 72 -33.52 3.07 38.13
C SER A 72 -33.02 4.23 37.28
N ILE A 73 -33.85 4.77 36.37
CA ILE A 73 -33.52 5.96 35.59
C ILE A 73 -33.28 7.14 36.53
N GLU A 74 -34.21 7.42 37.45
CA GLU A 74 -34.09 8.55 38.38
C GLU A 74 -32.83 8.42 39.25
N ARG A 75 -32.57 7.23 39.77
CA ARG A 75 -31.38 6.94 40.57
C ARG A 75 -30.08 7.17 39.79
N LEU A 76 -29.99 6.61 38.58
CA LEU A 76 -28.78 6.71 37.75
C LEU A 76 -28.54 8.13 37.24
N GLU A 77 -29.57 8.86 36.85
CA GLU A 77 -29.45 10.26 36.45
C GLU A 77 -28.88 11.11 37.59
N LYS A 78 -29.40 10.93 38.81
CA LYS A 78 -28.89 11.62 40.00
C LYS A 78 -27.43 11.28 40.32
N GLU A 79 -27.05 10.01 40.14
CA GLU A 79 -25.67 9.56 40.36
C GLU A 79 -24.70 10.13 39.31
N LEU A 80 -25.09 10.07 38.04
CA LEU A 80 -24.34 10.61 36.91
C LEU A 80 -24.17 12.13 37.04
N ASP A 81 -25.21 12.85 37.46
CA ASP A 81 -25.14 14.29 37.74
C ASP A 81 -24.10 14.62 38.82
N ARG A 82 -24.06 13.82 39.89
CA ARG A 82 -23.07 13.99 40.96
C ARG A 82 -21.65 13.71 40.47
N LEU A 83 -21.46 12.68 39.64
CA LEU A 83 -20.17 12.38 39.02
C LEU A 83 -19.75 13.52 38.09
N ALA A 84 -20.69 14.03 37.29
CA ALA A 84 -20.45 15.15 36.39
C ALA A 84 -19.97 16.40 37.14
N GLU A 85 -20.66 16.77 38.22
CA GLU A 85 -20.25 17.91 39.06
C GLU A 85 -18.89 17.67 39.72
N THR A 86 -18.61 16.45 40.18
CA THR A 86 -17.31 16.09 40.78
C THR A 86 -16.16 16.32 39.80
N HIS A 87 -16.31 15.85 38.56
CA HIS A 87 -15.31 16.03 37.51
C HIS A 87 -15.22 17.48 37.05
N TYR A 88 -16.33 18.21 36.99
CA TYR A 88 -16.32 19.64 36.70
C TYR A 88 -15.50 20.42 37.75
N GLN A 89 -15.72 20.17 39.05
CA GLN A 89 -14.94 20.78 40.13
C GLN A 89 -13.45 20.40 40.09
N ALA A 90 -13.13 19.15 39.76
CA ALA A 90 -11.75 18.73 39.54
C ALA A 90 -11.10 19.49 38.38
N GLY A 91 -11.84 19.68 37.29
CA GLY A 91 -11.42 20.49 36.15
C GLY A 91 -11.10 21.94 36.54
N LEU A 92 -11.96 22.58 37.34
CA LEU A 92 -11.70 23.94 37.87
C LEU A 92 -10.41 23.98 38.71
N ARG A 93 -10.16 23.00 39.57
CA ARG A 93 -8.92 22.94 40.37
C ARG A 93 -7.66 22.81 39.50
N PHE A 94 -7.72 22.04 38.41
CA PHE A 94 -6.58 21.94 37.49
C PHE A 94 -6.39 23.21 36.68
N ARG A 95 -7.49 23.86 36.29
CA ARG A 95 -7.50 25.15 35.60
C ARG A 95 -6.83 26.22 36.44
N ASP A 96 -7.23 26.35 37.71
CA ASP A 96 -6.69 27.36 38.63
C ASP A 96 -5.19 27.13 38.93
N LYS A 97 -4.70 25.90 38.73
CA LYS A 97 -3.27 25.53 38.79
C LYS A 97 -2.53 25.68 37.44
N GLY A 98 -3.20 26.17 36.40
CA GLY A 98 -2.64 26.32 35.04
C GLY A 98 -2.45 25.00 34.27
N LYS A 99 -2.95 23.87 34.79
CA LYS A 99 -2.83 22.54 34.16
C LYS A 99 -3.99 22.28 33.20
N TRP A 100 -4.03 23.04 32.11
CA TRP A 100 -5.16 23.08 31.17
C TRP A 100 -5.50 21.74 30.52
N ASP A 101 -4.52 20.88 30.21
CA ASP A 101 -4.80 19.57 29.61
C ASP A 101 -5.49 18.62 30.59
N LEU A 102 -5.10 18.67 31.87
CA LEU A 102 -5.77 17.92 32.92
C LEU A 102 -7.16 18.49 33.19
N ALA A 103 -7.30 19.82 33.20
CA ALA A 103 -8.59 20.49 33.34
C ALA A 103 -9.57 20.07 32.22
N LYS A 104 -9.10 20.09 30.96
CA LYS A 104 -9.87 19.66 29.79
C LYS A 104 -10.32 18.20 29.90
N LYS A 105 -9.43 17.29 30.32
CA LYS A 105 -9.79 15.87 30.53
C LYS A 105 -10.91 15.72 31.56
N GLU A 106 -10.84 16.47 32.66
CA GLU A 106 -11.87 16.42 33.70
C GLU A 106 -13.20 17.06 33.24
N PHE A 107 -13.18 18.17 32.49
CA PHE A 107 -14.40 18.74 31.90
C PHE A 107 -15.06 17.81 30.88
N LEU A 108 -14.27 17.08 30.08
CA LEU A 108 -14.81 16.08 29.15
C LEU A 108 -15.42 14.87 29.87
N LYS A 109 -14.86 14.44 31.01
CA LYS A 109 -15.50 13.42 31.86
C LYS A 109 -16.82 13.93 32.43
N ALA A 110 -16.87 15.19 32.86
CA ALA A 110 -18.12 15.81 33.33
C ALA A 110 -19.21 15.76 32.24
N LEU A 111 -18.85 16.07 30.99
CA LEU A 111 -19.76 15.99 29.84
C LEU A 111 -20.11 14.56 29.42
N ARG A 112 -19.26 13.56 29.72
CA ARG A 112 -19.61 12.15 29.50
C ARG A 112 -20.76 11.73 30.41
N TYR A 113 -20.74 12.15 31.68
CA TYR A 113 -21.77 11.79 32.64
C TYR A 113 -23.03 12.66 32.49
N ARG A 114 -22.87 13.96 32.22
CA ARG A 114 -23.97 14.90 31.96
C ARG A 114 -23.70 15.72 30.68
N PRO A 115 -24.20 15.28 29.51
CA PRO A 115 -23.91 15.92 28.22
C PRO A 115 -24.37 17.38 28.09
N ASP A 116 -25.41 17.77 28.81
CA ASP A 116 -26.00 19.11 28.87
C ASP A 116 -25.37 19.98 29.98
N HIS A 117 -24.25 19.57 30.57
CA HIS A 117 -23.56 20.34 31.60
C HIS A 117 -22.97 21.66 31.06
N GLU A 118 -23.78 22.71 31.01
CA GLU A 118 -23.46 24.01 30.40
C GLU A 118 -22.13 24.60 30.88
N LYS A 119 -21.87 24.57 32.19
CA LYS A 119 -20.64 25.13 32.77
C LYS A 119 -19.38 24.40 32.31
N ALA A 120 -19.42 23.06 32.23
CA ALA A 120 -18.29 22.26 31.76
C ALA A 120 -18.05 22.50 30.26
N ALA A 121 -19.12 22.60 29.46
CA ALA A 121 -19.03 22.96 28.05
C ALA A 121 -18.44 24.37 27.84
N ALA A 122 -18.89 25.36 28.61
CA ALA A 122 -18.35 26.72 28.55
C ALA A 122 -16.86 26.79 28.88
N MET A 123 -16.37 25.97 29.83
CA MET A 123 -14.93 25.90 30.15
C MET A 123 -14.09 25.34 29.00
N LEU A 124 -14.68 24.56 28.10
CA LEU A 124 -14.01 24.04 26.90
C LEU A 124 -14.05 25.04 25.73
N GLN A 125 -15.04 25.94 25.71
CA GLN A 125 -15.18 26.99 24.70
C GLN A 125 -14.31 28.22 24.98
N GLN A 126 -13.91 28.46 26.23
CA GLN A 126 -12.98 29.53 26.56
C GLN A 126 -11.62 29.29 25.87
N ARG A 127 -11.32 30.12 24.86
CA ARG A 127 -10.03 30.15 24.16
C ARG A 127 -8.90 30.21 25.17
N GLN A 128 -7.89 29.34 24.98
CA GLN A 128 -6.62 29.36 25.70
C GLN A 128 -6.14 30.82 25.89
N PRO A 129 -5.96 31.31 27.13
CA PRO A 129 -5.11 32.47 27.32
C PRO A 129 -3.72 32.11 26.80
N ALA A 130 -3.18 32.91 25.89
CA ALA A 130 -1.87 32.74 25.26
C ALA A 130 -0.68 32.95 26.23
N GLY A 131 -0.83 32.58 27.51
CA GLY A 131 0.18 32.72 28.54
C GLY A 131 0.84 31.38 28.85
N GLY A 132 1.99 31.11 28.24
CA GLY A 132 2.98 30.18 28.82
C GLY A 132 3.46 29.02 27.97
N LYS A 133 3.20 28.95 26.66
CA LYS A 133 3.95 28.00 25.83
C LYS A 133 5.33 28.60 25.56
N LYS A 134 6.40 27.98 26.06
CA LYS A 134 7.78 28.41 25.82
C LYS A 134 8.19 27.96 24.41
N PHE A 135 8.72 28.87 23.59
CA PHE A 135 9.13 28.62 22.19
C PHE A 135 10.36 29.44 21.81
N ILE A 136 11.02 29.07 20.72
CA ILE A 136 12.02 29.91 20.04
C ILE A 136 11.49 30.38 18.69
N THR A 137 12.09 31.41 18.09
CA THR A 137 11.74 31.84 16.73
C THR A 137 12.87 31.48 15.76
N HIS A 138 12.56 30.70 14.72
CA HIS A 138 13.48 30.36 13.63
C HIS A 138 13.13 31.16 12.37
N GLN A 139 14.13 31.63 11.63
CA GLN A 139 13.93 32.28 10.33
C GLN A 139 14.25 31.29 9.22
N ILE A 140 13.29 31.02 8.33
CA ILE A 140 13.42 30.02 7.25
C ILE A 140 14.55 30.43 6.28
N ALA A 141 15.56 29.58 6.16
CA ALA A 141 16.65 29.72 5.20
C ALA A 141 16.27 29.10 3.82
N PRO A 142 17.02 29.42 2.74
CA PRO A 142 16.81 28.78 1.43
C PRO A 142 16.83 27.26 1.52
N GLY A 143 15.79 26.59 1.01
CA GLY A 143 15.69 25.13 0.97
C GLY A 143 15.25 24.46 2.29
N GLU A 144 14.96 25.24 3.34
CA GLU A 144 14.35 24.74 4.57
C GLU A 144 12.83 24.52 4.43
N SER A 145 12.30 23.51 5.11
CA SER A 145 10.88 23.21 5.22
C SER A 145 10.51 22.93 6.68
N ILE A 146 9.22 22.96 7.03
CA ILE A 146 8.78 22.67 8.41
C ILE A 146 9.22 21.26 8.86
N SER A 147 9.24 20.28 7.95
CA SER A 147 9.74 18.93 8.22
C SER A 147 11.26 18.89 8.47
N LYS A 148 12.04 19.69 7.72
CA LYS A 148 13.48 19.84 7.98
C LYS A 148 13.75 20.56 9.30
N LEU A 149 12.94 21.56 9.67
CA LEU A 149 13.01 22.20 10.98
C LEU A 149 12.68 21.23 12.12
N ALA A 150 11.68 20.37 11.95
CA ALA A 150 11.35 19.34 12.95
C ALA A 150 12.46 18.29 13.08
N LEU A 151 13.09 17.91 11.97
CA LEU A 151 14.28 17.06 12.01
C LEU A 151 15.42 17.74 12.77
N LYS A 152 15.67 19.02 12.50
CA LYS A 152 16.70 19.85 13.14
C LYS A 152 16.48 20.00 14.64
N TYR A 153 15.26 20.36 15.07
CA TYR A 153 14.96 20.71 16.46
C TYR A 153 14.49 19.54 17.33
N TYR A 154 13.84 18.53 16.74
CA TYR A 154 13.25 17.42 17.48
C TYR A 154 13.89 16.06 17.16
N GLY A 155 14.87 16.04 16.25
CA GLY A 155 15.54 14.82 15.77
C GLY A 155 14.65 13.91 14.90
N ASP A 156 13.44 14.38 14.54
CA ASP A 156 12.46 13.60 13.80
C ASP A 156 11.60 14.52 12.92
N TYR A 157 11.70 14.33 11.60
CA TYR A 157 10.93 15.12 10.64
C TYR A 157 9.41 14.90 10.78
N LYS A 158 8.96 13.76 11.31
CA LYS A 158 7.52 13.44 11.50
C LYS A 158 6.85 14.33 12.54
N LYS A 159 7.64 14.99 13.40
CA LYS A 159 7.17 15.95 14.42
C LYS A 159 6.87 17.36 13.88
N TYR A 160 6.93 17.56 12.56
CA TYR A 160 6.61 18.81 11.87
C TYR A 160 5.24 19.39 12.24
N HIS A 161 4.27 18.53 12.55
CA HIS A 161 2.92 18.91 12.94
C HIS A 161 2.90 19.75 14.24
N HIS A 162 3.84 19.57 15.16
CA HIS A 162 3.95 20.42 16.36
C HIS A 162 4.28 21.87 15.98
N ILE A 163 5.20 22.08 15.03
CA ILE A 163 5.57 23.41 14.53
C ILE A 163 4.42 24.01 13.71
N ALA A 164 3.87 23.23 12.77
CA ALA A 164 2.79 23.69 11.90
C ALA A 164 1.55 24.12 12.70
N ASN A 165 1.10 23.27 13.64
CA ASN A 165 -0.07 23.56 14.48
C ASN A 165 0.18 24.77 15.40
N PHE A 166 1.39 24.92 15.95
CA PHE A 166 1.72 26.05 16.82
C PHE A 166 1.72 27.40 16.08
N ASN A 167 2.02 27.38 14.78
CA ASN A 167 1.99 28.56 13.92
C ASN A 167 0.66 28.71 13.15
N ASN A 168 -0.37 27.92 13.50
CA ASN A 168 -1.68 27.90 12.83
C ASN A 168 -1.58 27.70 11.30
N MET A 169 -0.63 26.88 10.84
CA MET A 169 -0.45 26.59 9.43
C MET A 169 -1.44 25.53 8.98
N SER A 170 -2.26 25.85 7.97
CA SER A 170 -3.17 24.90 7.32
C SER A 170 -2.44 23.94 6.37
N ASP A 171 -1.33 24.39 5.79
CA ASP A 171 -0.43 23.61 4.95
C ASP A 171 1.03 23.86 5.37
N ALA A 172 1.70 22.81 5.85
CA ALA A 172 3.08 22.88 6.36
C ALA A 172 4.14 22.95 5.25
N THR A 173 3.75 22.78 3.98
CA THR A 173 4.65 22.91 2.82
C THR A 173 4.80 24.36 2.36
N GLN A 174 3.86 25.22 2.75
CA GLN A 174 3.82 26.64 2.36
C GLN A 174 4.67 27.48 3.32
N VAL A 175 5.98 27.52 3.08
CA VAL A 175 6.90 28.43 3.77
C VAL A 175 7.67 29.28 2.78
N ARG A 176 7.95 30.54 3.16
CA ARG A 176 8.76 31.46 2.37
C ARG A 176 10.12 31.67 3.03
N VAL A 177 11.16 31.80 2.21
CA VAL A 177 12.49 32.20 2.70
C VAL A 177 12.37 33.54 3.44
N GLY A 178 12.96 33.60 4.64
CA GLY A 178 12.88 34.73 5.54
C GLY A 178 11.66 34.74 6.47
N GLN A 179 10.70 33.82 6.32
CA GLN A 179 9.55 33.71 7.21
C GLN A 179 9.98 33.30 8.62
N ARG A 180 9.43 33.98 9.63
CA ARG A 180 9.66 33.66 11.04
C ARG A 180 8.66 32.60 11.51
N ILE A 181 9.16 31.46 11.96
CA ILE A 181 8.40 30.32 12.44
C ILE A 181 8.70 30.11 13.92
N MET A 182 7.65 29.96 14.74
CA MET A 182 7.78 29.66 16.15
C MET A 182 7.95 28.15 16.36
N VAL A 183 9.05 27.72 16.97
CA VAL A 183 9.30 26.31 17.28
C VAL A 183 9.00 26.07 18.76
N PRO A 184 7.91 25.37 19.10
CA PRO A 184 7.54 25.15 20.51
C PRO A 184 8.42 24.09 21.18
N ALA A 185 8.62 24.23 22.50
CA ALA A 185 9.03 23.09 23.31
C ALA A 185 7.92 22.03 23.34
N ILE A 186 8.34 20.76 23.34
CA ILE A 186 7.47 19.58 23.35
C ILE A 186 7.98 18.59 24.39
N ASP A 187 7.20 17.56 24.70
CA ASP A 187 7.64 16.51 25.62
C ASP A 187 8.97 15.88 25.13
N GLY A 188 10.01 15.97 25.98
CA GLY A 188 11.36 15.50 25.67
C GLY A 188 12.28 16.50 24.95
N VAL A 189 11.81 17.72 24.62
CA VAL A 189 12.65 18.80 24.05
C VAL A 189 12.33 20.13 24.74
N THR A 190 13.27 20.61 25.56
CA THR A 190 13.12 21.86 26.33
C THR A 190 13.45 23.10 25.49
N VAL A 191 13.07 24.29 25.95
CA VAL A 191 13.45 25.54 25.24
C VAL A 191 14.94 25.80 25.32
N GLU A 192 15.59 25.35 26.38
CA GLU A 192 17.03 25.36 26.54
C GLU A 192 17.71 24.50 25.45
N ASP A 193 17.15 23.33 25.12
CA ASP A 193 17.62 22.50 24.00
C ASP A 193 17.39 23.17 22.64
N LEU A 194 16.23 23.80 22.45
CA LEU A 194 15.93 24.54 21.22
C LEU A 194 16.90 25.70 21.01
N ASN A 195 17.20 26.47 22.05
CA ASN A 195 18.17 27.56 22.01
C ASN A 195 19.58 27.03 21.70
N ARG A 196 19.99 25.90 22.28
CA ARG A 196 21.29 25.26 22.00
C ARG A 196 21.39 24.85 20.52
N ILE A 197 20.36 24.20 19.98
CA ILE A 197 20.30 23.78 18.57
C ILE A 197 20.26 25.00 17.64
N SER A 198 19.57 26.06 18.04
CA SER A 198 19.46 27.29 17.25
C SER A 198 20.74 28.13 17.21
N ALA A 199 21.59 28.02 18.23
CA ALA A 199 22.83 28.79 18.33
C ALA A 199 23.98 28.23 17.46
N GLY A 200 23.82 27.05 16.84
CA GLY A 200 24.90 26.35 16.14
C GLY A 200 25.91 25.72 17.13
N PRO A 201 26.88 24.93 16.64
CA PRO A 201 27.71 24.10 17.50
C PRO A 201 28.69 24.93 18.34
N SER A 202 28.43 25.01 19.65
CA SER A 202 29.51 24.99 20.63
C SER A 202 29.70 23.54 21.06
N THR A 203 30.89 23.01 20.77
CA THR A 203 31.41 21.65 21.01
C THR A 203 30.78 20.54 20.17
N SER A 204 31.22 20.40 18.91
CA SER A 204 31.27 19.08 18.28
C SER A 204 32.11 18.15 19.16
N PRO A 205 31.72 16.87 19.34
CA PRO A 205 32.56 15.91 20.05
C PRO A 205 33.92 15.83 19.34
N ALA A 206 35.01 15.79 20.10
CA ALA A 206 36.34 15.61 19.54
C ALA A 206 36.37 14.29 18.76
N MET A 207 36.57 14.39 17.45
CA MET A 207 36.80 13.24 16.58
C MET A 207 38.25 12.80 16.75
N VAL A 208 38.49 11.49 16.89
CA VAL A 208 39.85 10.96 16.84
C VAL A 208 40.33 11.08 15.39
N GLU A 209 41.30 11.95 15.15
CA GLU A 209 41.74 12.31 13.80
C GLU A 209 42.27 11.09 13.06
N GLY A 210 41.61 10.73 11.95
CA GLY A 210 41.98 9.60 11.09
C GLY A 210 41.31 8.25 11.39
N GLU A 211 40.62 8.08 12.53
CA GLU A 211 39.90 6.83 12.84
C GLU A 211 38.42 6.90 12.43
N TYR A 212 38.02 6.06 11.47
CA TYR A 212 36.63 5.89 11.05
C TYR A 212 36.30 4.43 10.76
N THR A 213 35.03 4.05 10.94
CA THR A 213 34.50 2.77 10.45
C THR A 213 33.78 3.00 9.13
N LEU A 214 34.12 2.21 8.11
CA LEU A 214 33.39 2.24 6.84
C LEU A 214 32.10 1.42 7.00
N HIS A 215 30.95 2.09 6.96
CA HIS A 215 29.65 1.44 7.04
C HIS A 215 28.96 1.48 5.68
N GLN A 216 28.57 0.31 5.17
CA GLN A 216 27.77 0.23 3.95
C GLN A 216 26.30 0.29 4.33
N ILE A 217 25.60 1.33 3.87
CA ILE A 217 24.21 1.58 4.19
C ILE A 217 23.35 0.41 3.70
N GLN A 218 22.68 -0.27 4.63
CA GLN A 218 21.77 -1.37 4.36
C GLN A 218 20.36 -0.84 4.00
N PRO A 219 19.52 -1.68 3.35
CA PRO A 219 18.14 -1.33 3.09
C PRO A 219 17.41 -0.86 4.36
N GLY A 220 16.86 0.35 4.34
CA GLY A 220 16.09 0.93 5.44
C GLY A 220 16.89 1.65 6.53
N GLU A 221 18.22 1.76 6.41
CA GLU A 221 19.06 2.58 7.29
C GLU A 221 19.07 4.06 6.89
N SER A 222 19.23 4.93 7.88
CA SER A 222 19.44 6.37 7.70
C SER A 222 20.64 6.81 8.52
N LEU A 223 21.25 7.96 8.22
CA LEU A 223 22.36 8.48 9.01
C LEU A 223 22.03 8.61 10.51
N SER A 224 20.77 8.87 10.87
CA SER A 224 20.31 8.89 12.28
C SER A 224 20.24 7.50 12.91
N LYS A 225 19.85 6.47 12.16
CA LYS A 225 19.91 5.08 12.65
C LYS A 225 21.35 4.60 12.79
N ILE A 226 22.22 4.98 11.86
CA ILE A 226 23.65 4.69 11.91
C ILE A 226 24.28 5.43 13.10
N ALA A 227 23.98 6.70 13.32
CA ALA A 227 24.45 7.43 14.50
C ALA A 227 23.97 6.80 15.82
N LYS A 228 22.72 6.35 15.87
CA LYS A 228 22.21 5.58 17.02
C LYS A 228 22.98 4.27 17.22
N MET A 229 23.30 3.57 16.14
CA MET A 229 24.01 2.30 16.17
C MET A 229 25.45 2.47 16.68
N TYR A 230 26.17 3.48 16.20
CA TYR A 230 27.60 3.67 16.49
C TYR A 230 27.87 4.56 17.70
N TYR A 231 27.00 5.51 18.01
CA TYR A 231 27.20 6.49 19.08
C TYR A 231 26.15 6.42 20.18
N GLY A 232 25.12 5.58 20.04
CA GLY A 232 23.99 5.51 20.97
C GLY A 232 23.03 6.70 20.89
N ASP A 233 23.36 7.74 20.13
CA ASP A 233 22.55 8.96 19.99
C ASP A 233 22.22 9.25 18.52
N VAL A 234 20.92 9.20 18.20
CA VAL A 234 20.37 9.56 16.89
C VAL A 234 20.74 10.97 16.46
N LYS A 235 20.99 11.89 17.41
CA LYS A 235 21.27 13.31 17.16
C LYS A 235 22.64 13.52 16.53
N LEU A 236 23.55 12.56 16.66
CA LEU A 236 24.92 12.64 16.13
C LEU A 236 25.04 12.32 14.63
N PHE A 237 23.91 12.16 13.93
CA PHE A 237 23.90 11.95 12.48
C PHE A 237 24.57 13.07 11.68
N HIS A 238 24.52 14.30 12.20
CA HIS A 238 25.16 15.46 11.58
C HIS A 238 26.69 15.30 11.53
N VAL A 239 27.29 14.64 12.54
CA VAL A 239 28.73 14.37 12.58
C VAL A 239 29.13 13.42 11.44
N ILE A 240 28.33 12.38 11.20
CA ILE A 240 28.55 11.46 10.07
C ILE A 240 28.36 12.20 8.74
N ALA A 241 27.31 13.00 8.61
CA ALA A 241 27.04 13.75 7.39
C ALA A 241 28.18 14.73 7.04
N GLU A 242 28.62 15.52 8.02
CA GLU A 242 29.70 16.50 7.88
C GLU A 242 31.03 15.83 7.54
N TYR A 243 31.40 14.75 8.23
CA TYR A 243 32.64 14.01 7.97
C TYR A 243 32.70 13.42 6.56
N ASN A 244 31.55 13.15 5.93
CA ASN A 244 31.46 12.64 4.57
C ASN A 244 31.15 13.72 3.52
N GLY A 245 31.08 15.00 3.91
CA GLY A 245 30.70 16.08 2.99
C GLY A 245 29.27 15.95 2.44
N ILE A 246 28.38 15.27 3.17
CA ILE A 246 26.99 15.04 2.76
C ILE A 246 26.16 16.27 3.16
N ALA A 247 25.84 17.11 2.17
CA ALA A 247 25.05 18.33 2.37
C ALA A 247 23.59 18.05 2.77
N ASP A 248 22.99 16.97 2.24
CA ASP A 248 21.65 16.51 2.62
C ASP A 248 21.73 15.13 3.29
N PRO A 249 21.60 15.05 4.62
CA PRO A 249 21.63 13.79 5.37
C PRO A 249 20.55 12.77 4.98
N THR A 250 19.53 13.18 4.22
CA THR A 250 18.43 12.31 3.76
C THR A 250 18.67 11.72 2.37
N SER A 251 19.68 12.20 1.62
CA SER A 251 19.93 11.78 0.24
C SER A 251 20.82 10.54 0.10
N VAL A 252 21.08 9.83 1.20
CA VAL A 252 21.97 8.67 1.22
C VAL A 252 21.32 7.47 0.51
N LYS A 253 22.11 6.69 -0.22
CA LYS A 253 21.63 5.55 -1.04
C LYS A 253 21.98 4.21 -0.41
N VAL A 254 21.14 3.21 -0.62
CA VAL A 254 21.45 1.82 -0.26
C VAL A 254 22.71 1.37 -0.99
N GLY A 255 23.61 0.70 -0.27
CA GLY A 255 24.92 0.28 -0.79
C GLY A 255 25.99 1.38 -0.79
N GLN A 256 25.62 2.64 -0.50
CA GLN A 256 26.59 3.73 -0.31
C GLN A 256 27.45 3.45 0.92
N LYS A 257 28.76 3.58 0.78
CA LYS A 257 29.71 3.48 1.89
C LYS A 257 29.88 4.86 2.52
N VAL A 258 29.59 4.98 3.81
CA VAL A 258 29.78 6.19 4.61
C VAL A 258 30.84 5.96 5.68
N LYS A 259 31.71 6.94 5.88
CA LYS A 259 32.73 6.92 6.93
C LYS A 259 32.10 7.38 8.25
N VAL A 260 32.01 6.51 9.23
CA VAL A 260 31.49 6.84 10.56
C VAL A 260 32.70 7.16 11.46
N PRO A 261 33.01 8.44 11.73
CA PRO A 261 34.19 8.81 12.51
C PRO A 261 34.09 8.30 13.94
N ARG A 262 35.21 7.90 14.55
CA ARG A 262 35.22 7.54 15.97
C ARG A 262 35.20 8.81 16.83
N LEU A 263 34.28 8.87 17.79
CA LEU A 263 34.21 9.96 18.76
C LEU A 263 35.03 9.59 20.00
N GLU A 264 35.75 10.55 20.57
CA GLU A 264 36.38 10.37 21.87
C GLU A 264 35.31 10.18 22.94
N SER A 265 35.27 8.99 23.54
CA SER A 265 34.40 8.72 24.68
C SER A 265 35.24 8.69 25.97
N PRO A 266 34.82 9.35 27.06
CA PRO A 266 35.44 9.16 28.36
C PRO A 266 35.10 7.75 28.88
N ALA A 267 36.04 6.83 28.72
CA ALA A 267 36.14 5.50 29.35
C ALA A 267 34.98 4.49 29.12
N ALA A 268 35.24 3.45 28.31
CA ALA A 268 35.22 2.04 28.73
C ALA A 268 35.46 1.08 27.52
N ALA A 269 36.25 0.04 27.81
CA ALA A 269 36.82 -1.00 26.96
C ALA A 269 35.95 -1.59 25.83
N ALA A 270 36.58 -1.77 24.65
CA ALA A 270 36.12 -2.60 23.55
C ALA A 270 36.66 -4.04 23.69
N PRO A 271 35.92 -5.10 23.30
CA PRO A 271 36.51 -6.40 23.03
C PRO A 271 37.09 -6.45 21.61
N GLU A 272 38.19 -7.19 21.47
CA GLU A 272 39.03 -7.30 20.27
C GLU A 272 38.43 -8.16 19.14
N LYS A 273 38.71 -7.70 17.91
CA LYS A 273 38.88 -8.30 16.55
C LYS A 273 38.65 -9.83 16.33
N PRO A 274 38.34 -10.27 15.09
CA PRO A 274 39.42 -10.54 14.12
C PRO A 274 39.26 -9.88 12.73
N TYR A 275 40.41 -9.43 12.23
CA TYR A 275 40.70 -8.91 10.89
C TYR A 275 40.88 -10.05 9.89
N LEU A 276 40.53 -9.85 8.61
CA LEU A 276 41.10 -10.56 7.46
C LEU A 276 41.27 -9.61 6.26
N PRO A 277 42.25 -9.87 5.38
CA PRO A 277 43.24 -8.86 4.98
C PRO A 277 42.98 -8.21 3.63
N GLU A 278 43.64 -7.06 3.52
CA GLU A 278 43.89 -6.21 2.36
C GLU A 278 44.77 -6.90 1.30
N ALA A 279 44.42 -6.72 0.03
CA ALA A 279 45.30 -6.97 -1.11
C ALA A 279 45.50 -5.65 -1.89
N ALA A 280 46.69 -5.08 -1.69
CA ALA A 280 47.41 -4.17 -2.58
C ALA A 280 47.80 -4.93 -3.88
N GLU A 281 48.12 -4.38 -5.05
CA GLU A 281 48.22 -3.04 -5.66
C GLU A 281 48.49 -3.28 -7.19
N PRO A 282 48.76 -2.27 -8.06
CA PRO A 282 48.38 -2.27 -9.49
C PRO A 282 49.53 -2.35 -10.55
N VAL A 283 49.15 -2.06 -11.82
CA VAL A 283 49.87 -1.58 -13.05
C VAL A 283 50.72 -2.54 -13.92
N PRO A 284 51.07 -2.25 -15.21
CA PRO A 284 50.70 -1.15 -16.15
C PRO A 284 50.43 -1.50 -17.65
N ASP A 285 49.98 -0.47 -18.40
CA ASP A 285 50.10 -0.09 -19.83
C ASP A 285 50.63 -1.06 -20.91
N VAL A 286 49.91 -1.07 -22.06
CA VAL A 286 50.54 -0.92 -23.39
C VAL A 286 49.66 -0.04 -24.29
N ALA A 287 50.28 0.98 -24.87
CA ALA A 287 49.75 1.89 -25.87
C ALA A 287 49.93 1.35 -27.31
N TYR A 288 48.99 1.66 -28.20
CA TYR A 288 49.30 2.12 -29.56
C TYR A 288 48.11 2.93 -30.11
N ALA A 289 48.42 4.05 -30.75
CA ALA A 289 47.50 5.05 -31.32
C ALA A 289 47.45 4.91 -32.87
N PRO A 290 47.05 5.93 -33.67
CA PRO A 290 45.68 6.15 -34.18
C PRO A 290 45.61 6.25 -35.73
N GLU A 291 44.49 6.80 -36.24
CA GLU A 291 44.24 7.37 -37.61
C GLU A 291 43.81 6.38 -38.72
N THR A 292 42.88 6.64 -39.65
CA THR A 292 42.19 7.84 -40.24
C THR A 292 40.89 7.32 -40.92
N ASP A 293 39.74 7.99 -40.84
CA ASP A 293 39.18 9.05 -41.71
C ASP A 293 39.07 8.67 -43.21
N GLU A 294 37.84 8.44 -43.69
CA GLU A 294 37.36 8.99 -44.97
C GLU A 294 35.83 8.85 -45.11
N SER A 295 35.19 9.99 -45.29
CA SER A 295 33.79 10.24 -45.63
C SER A 295 33.52 10.07 -47.12
N GLU A 296 32.32 9.62 -47.52
CA GLU A 296 31.34 10.45 -48.27
C GLU A 296 30.02 9.70 -48.59
N PRO A 297 28.92 10.43 -48.86
CA PRO A 297 27.54 9.92 -48.86
C PRO A 297 26.97 9.67 -50.26
N VAL A 298 25.95 8.82 -50.38
CA VAL A 298 25.12 8.75 -51.59
C VAL A 298 23.65 8.98 -51.24
N ALA A 299 23.09 9.97 -51.95
CA ALA A 299 21.73 10.48 -51.88
C ALA A 299 20.67 9.50 -52.44
N PRO A 300 19.37 9.73 -52.18
CA PRO A 300 18.30 8.80 -52.53
C PRO A 300 17.83 9.01 -53.98
N THR A 301 17.48 7.92 -54.65
CA THR A 301 16.73 7.97 -55.91
C THR A 301 15.31 7.46 -55.71
N SER A 302 14.40 8.21 -56.33
CA SER A 302 12.96 8.21 -56.26
C SER A 302 12.27 6.98 -56.89
N GLU A 303 11.20 6.54 -56.21
CA GLU A 303 9.87 6.05 -56.66
C GLU A 303 9.57 5.92 -58.19
N PRO A 304 8.65 5.01 -58.60
CA PRO A 304 7.23 5.18 -58.23
C PRO A 304 6.39 3.93 -57.89
N ALA A 305 5.27 4.27 -57.25
CA ALA A 305 4.10 3.51 -56.83
C ALA A 305 3.30 2.84 -57.98
N PRO A 306 2.27 2.02 -57.67
CA PRO A 306 1.69 1.04 -58.57
C PRO A 306 0.52 1.60 -59.38
N GLU A 307 0.41 1.18 -60.63
CA GLU A 307 -0.85 1.26 -61.39
C GLU A 307 -1.71 0.02 -61.11
N SER A 308 -3.01 0.26 -61.00
CA SER A 308 -4.07 -0.74 -60.93
C SER A 308 -5.11 -0.38 -62.02
N PRO A 309 -6.16 -1.18 -62.21
CA PRO A 309 -6.18 -2.36 -63.08
C PRO A 309 -7.12 -2.13 -64.28
N ASP A 310 -6.83 -2.74 -65.43
CA ASP A 310 -7.90 -2.89 -66.42
C ASP A 310 -7.82 -4.21 -67.19
N THR A 311 -8.88 -5.00 -66.94
CA THR A 311 -9.56 -5.95 -67.80
C THR A 311 -8.76 -6.79 -68.82
N LEU A 312 -8.79 -8.11 -68.64
CA LEU A 312 -9.46 -9.03 -69.56
C LEU A 312 -9.53 -10.45 -68.95
N GLN A 313 -10.72 -10.82 -68.49
CA GLN A 313 -11.10 -12.21 -68.29
C GLN A 313 -11.16 -12.88 -69.66
N GLN A 314 -10.29 -13.86 -69.90
CA GLN A 314 -10.49 -14.84 -70.95
C GLN A 314 -10.18 -16.22 -70.38
N GLU A 315 -11.25 -16.96 -70.09
CA GLU A 315 -11.21 -18.42 -69.92
C GLU A 315 -10.70 -19.01 -71.24
N VAL A 316 -9.40 -19.33 -71.27
CA VAL A 316 -8.81 -20.17 -72.31
C VAL A 316 -8.54 -21.50 -71.66
N SER A 317 -9.28 -22.53 -72.05
CA SER A 317 -8.93 -23.91 -71.75
C SER A 317 -7.58 -24.20 -72.43
N GLU A 318 -6.48 -24.08 -71.69
CA GLU A 318 -5.14 -24.38 -72.17
C GLU A 318 -5.03 -25.86 -72.56
N PRO A 319 -4.28 -26.20 -73.64
CA PRO A 319 -4.07 -27.58 -74.03
C PRO A 319 -3.33 -28.34 -72.93
N VAL A 320 -3.75 -29.57 -72.66
CA VAL A 320 -3.24 -30.48 -71.61
C VAL A 320 -1.70 -30.63 -71.59
N ASP A 321 -1.03 -30.39 -72.73
CA ASP A 321 0.44 -30.36 -72.86
C ASP A 321 1.10 -29.20 -72.10
N GLN A 322 0.51 -28.01 -72.13
CA GLN A 322 1.08 -26.79 -71.54
C GLN A 322 1.00 -26.81 -70.00
N VAL A 323 -0.08 -27.37 -69.45
CA VAL A 323 -0.24 -27.60 -68.01
C VAL A 323 0.81 -28.58 -67.46
N SER A 324 1.20 -29.56 -68.29
CA SER A 324 2.24 -30.53 -67.93
C SER A 324 3.64 -29.89 -67.91
N GLU A 325 3.93 -29.01 -68.89
CA GLU A 325 5.19 -28.26 -68.94
C GLU A 325 5.36 -27.31 -67.74
N TYR A 326 4.31 -26.57 -67.36
CA TYR A 326 4.33 -25.70 -66.18
C TYR A 326 4.57 -26.49 -64.89
N ARG A 327 4.00 -27.69 -64.78
CA ARG A 327 4.23 -28.58 -63.64
C ARG A 327 5.68 -29.05 -63.57
N GLU A 328 6.23 -29.55 -64.67
CA GLU A 328 7.61 -30.04 -64.72
C GLU A 328 8.60 -28.90 -64.42
N THR A 329 8.36 -27.72 -64.97
CA THR A 329 9.17 -26.52 -64.73
C THR A 329 9.12 -26.12 -63.26
N GLY A 330 7.93 -26.05 -62.65
CA GLY A 330 7.77 -25.75 -61.23
C GLY A 330 8.48 -26.77 -60.33
N ILE A 331 8.39 -28.07 -60.62
CA ILE A 331 9.11 -29.12 -59.87
C ILE A 331 10.64 -28.97 -60.03
N SER A 332 11.13 -28.58 -61.22
CA SER A 332 12.55 -28.31 -61.43
C SER A 332 13.03 -27.12 -60.59
N LEU A 333 12.29 -26.01 -60.62
CA LEU A 333 12.58 -24.81 -59.81
C LEU A 333 12.58 -25.13 -58.31
N PHE A 334 11.69 -26.01 -57.86
CA PHE A 334 11.64 -26.47 -56.47
C PHE A 334 12.93 -27.19 -56.09
N ASN A 335 13.42 -28.08 -56.95
CA ASN A 335 14.67 -28.82 -56.71
C ASN A 335 15.90 -27.90 -56.74
N GLU A 336 15.82 -26.78 -57.46
CA GLU A 336 16.80 -25.69 -57.45
C GLU A 336 16.66 -24.75 -56.23
N GLN A 337 15.69 -24.99 -55.33
CA GLN A 337 15.38 -24.18 -54.15
C GLN A 337 14.89 -22.76 -54.49
N LYS A 338 14.38 -22.54 -55.70
CA LYS A 338 13.78 -21.27 -56.13
C LYS A 338 12.30 -21.27 -55.80
N TYR A 339 11.97 -21.18 -54.52
CA TYR A 339 10.61 -21.38 -54.01
C TYR A 339 9.62 -20.31 -54.49
N ASP A 340 10.02 -19.04 -54.57
CA ASP A 340 9.16 -17.98 -55.10
C ASP A 340 8.79 -18.21 -56.58
N GLU A 341 9.79 -18.57 -57.41
CA GLU A 341 9.57 -18.90 -58.83
C GLU A 341 8.73 -20.17 -58.98
N THR A 342 8.94 -21.16 -58.11
CA THR A 342 8.14 -22.40 -58.06
C THR A 342 6.67 -22.10 -57.84
N ILE A 343 6.35 -21.24 -56.85
CA ILE A 343 4.98 -20.88 -56.51
C ILE A 343 4.30 -20.19 -57.71
N VAL A 344 4.98 -19.24 -58.36
CA VAL A 344 4.44 -18.54 -59.53
C VAL A 344 4.18 -19.50 -60.69
N GLU A 345 5.10 -20.42 -60.97
CA GLU A 345 4.95 -21.35 -62.09
C GLU A 345 3.83 -22.37 -61.84
N LEU A 346 3.73 -22.90 -60.61
CA LEU A 346 2.69 -23.85 -60.23
C LEU A 346 1.32 -23.21 -60.04
N GLN A 347 1.23 -21.91 -59.73
CA GLN A 347 -0.05 -21.18 -59.72
C GLN A 347 -0.69 -21.13 -61.12
N LYS A 348 0.11 -21.13 -62.20
CA LYS A 348 -0.42 -21.28 -63.57
C LYS A 348 -1.10 -22.64 -63.74
N VAL A 349 -0.53 -23.71 -63.18
CA VAL A 349 -1.15 -25.05 -63.16
C VAL A 349 -2.50 -24.99 -62.45
N LEU A 350 -2.57 -24.37 -61.26
CA LEU A 350 -3.83 -24.24 -60.51
C LEU A 350 -4.87 -23.34 -61.18
N SER A 351 -4.46 -22.37 -62.00
CA SER A 351 -5.42 -21.58 -62.79
C SER A 351 -6.14 -22.40 -63.86
N ALA A 352 -5.50 -23.45 -64.40
CA ALA A 352 -6.08 -24.34 -65.39
C ALA A 352 -6.71 -25.60 -64.76
N ALA A 353 -6.14 -26.10 -63.67
CA ALA A 353 -6.58 -27.28 -62.93
C ALA A 353 -6.52 -27.02 -61.41
N PRO A 354 -7.58 -26.41 -60.82
CA PRO A 354 -7.58 -25.99 -59.41
C PRO A 354 -7.36 -27.10 -58.39
N ASP A 355 -7.78 -28.34 -58.71
CA ASP A 355 -7.69 -29.50 -57.83
C ASP A 355 -6.41 -30.33 -58.06
N ASP A 356 -5.40 -29.75 -58.71
CA ASP A 356 -4.17 -30.48 -59.03
C ASP A 356 -3.33 -30.78 -57.78
N ALA A 357 -3.40 -32.02 -57.31
CA ALA A 357 -2.75 -32.45 -56.08
C ALA A 357 -1.21 -32.27 -56.07
N VAL A 358 -0.55 -32.37 -57.23
CA VAL A 358 0.92 -32.22 -57.29
C VAL A 358 1.30 -30.75 -57.19
N ALA A 359 0.63 -29.86 -57.92
CA ALA A 359 0.88 -28.44 -57.83
C ALA A 359 0.58 -27.91 -56.41
N ILE A 360 -0.52 -28.35 -55.80
CA ILE A 360 -0.87 -28.03 -54.41
C ILE A 360 0.24 -28.48 -53.43
N ASP A 361 0.69 -29.74 -53.50
CA ASP A 361 1.77 -30.28 -52.64
C ASP A 361 3.05 -29.45 -52.75
N TYR A 362 3.52 -29.20 -53.97
CA TYR A 362 4.77 -28.48 -54.18
C TYR A 362 4.67 -26.99 -53.83
N ILE A 363 3.50 -26.34 -54.02
CA ILE A 363 3.26 -24.97 -53.55
C ILE A 363 3.30 -24.92 -52.01
N SER A 364 2.59 -25.82 -51.33
CA SER A 364 2.61 -25.90 -49.87
C SER A 364 4.03 -26.10 -49.34
N ARG A 365 4.78 -27.06 -49.89
CA ARG A 365 6.18 -27.32 -49.52
C ARG A 365 7.10 -26.13 -49.80
N SER A 366 6.85 -25.36 -50.86
CA SER A 366 7.59 -24.12 -51.16
C SER A 366 7.35 -23.06 -50.09
N TYR A 367 6.11 -22.85 -49.67
CA TYR A 367 5.77 -21.95 -48.57
C TYR A 367 6.35 -22.41 -47.23
N VAL A 368 6.39 -23.71 -46.94
CA VAL A 368 7.09 -24.26 -45.76
C VAL A 368 8.58 -23.91 -45.81
N ALA A 369 9.24 -24.06 -46.96
CA ALA A 369 10.65 -23.73 -47.12
C ALA A 369 10.92 -22.24 -46.91
N LEU A 370 10.11 -21.36 -47.50
CA LEU A 370 10.16 -19.91 -47.27
C LEU A 370 9.91 -19.55 -45.79
N GLY A 371 8.97 -20.23 -45.14
CA GLY A 371 8.71 -20.09 -43.71
C GLY A 371 9.94 -20.40 -42.85
N ARG A 372 10.67 -21.48 -43.19
CA ARG A 372 11.94 -21.84 -42.53
C ARG A 372 13.03 -20.79 -42.77
N GLU A 373 13.15 -20.26 -43.99
CA GLU A 373 14.10 -19.18 -44.31
C GLU A 373 13.80 -17.89 -43.55
N HIS A 374 12.51 -17.52 -43.44
CA HIS A 374 12.08 -16.37 -42.66
C HIS A 374 12.38 -16.55 -41.16
N LEU A 375 12.15 -17.75 -40.60
CA LEU A 375 12.53 -18.07 -39.22
C LEU A 375 14.03 -17.95 -39.00
N ALA A 376 14.85 -18.51 -39.90
CA ALA A 376 16.31 -18.40 -39.84
C ALA A 376 16.78 -16.92 -39.91
N ALA A 377 16.03 -16.07 -40.60
CA ALA A 377 16.27 -14.63 -40.68
C ALA A 377 15.60 -13.81 -39.55
N ASN A 378 15.01 -14.45 -38.54
CA ASN A 378 14.27 -13.83 -37.44
C ASN A 378 13.10 -12.92 -37.89
N ARG A 379 12.50 -13.21 -39.06
CA ARG A 379 11.34 -12.51 -39.62
C ARG A 379 10.06 -13.28 -39.27
N ILE A 380 9.68 -13.24 -37.98
CA ILE A 380 8.61 -14.08 -37.41
C ILE A 380 7.26 -13.88 -38.13
N ASP A 381 6.86 -12.63 -38.43
CA ASP A 381 5.58 -12.36 -39.08
C ASP A 381 5.51 -12.90 -40.52
N ALA A 382 6.61 -12.75 -41.27
CA ALA A 382 6.73 -13.29 -42.62
C ALA A 382 6.71 -14.83 -42.60
N ALA A 383 7.40 -15.44 -41.62
CA ALA A 383 7.38 -16.88 -41.43
C ALA A 383 5.96 -17.40 -41.15
N LYS A 384 5.26 -16.81 -40.18
CA LYS A 384 3.86 -17.18 -39.84
C LYS A 384 2.95 -17.07 -41.05
N THR A 385 3.09 -16.00 -41.83
CA THR A 385 2.31 -15.79 -43.06
C THR A 385 2.56 -16.93 -44.04
N ALA A 386 3.82 -17.22 -44.36
CA ALA A 386 4.17 -18.30 -45.28
C ALA A 386 3.66 -19.67 -44.79
N ILE A 387 3.86 -20.00 -43.51
CA ILE A 387 3.43 -21.30 -42.94
C ILE A 387 1.90 -21.43 -42.90
N THR A 388 1.19 -20.34 -42.59
CA THR A 388 -0.29 -20.35 -42.62
C THR A 388 -0.80 -20.51 -44.04
N THR A 389 -0.18 -19.84 -45.02
CA THR A 389 -0.49 -20.04 -46.44
C THR A 389 -0.18 -21.48 -46.89
N ALA A 390 0.87 -22.12 -46.38
CA ALA A 390 1.13 -23.53 -46.66
C ALA A 390 -0.01 -24.44 -46.19
N LEU A 391 -0.60 -24.15 -45.03
CA LEU A 391 -1.79 -24.85 -44.52
C LEU A 391 -3.02 -24.59 -45.38
N ASP A 392 -3.19 -23.39 -45.93
CA ASP A 392 -4.31 -23.08 -46.83
C ASP A 392 -4.28 -23.95 -48.11
N TYR A 393 -3.10 -24.41 -48.54
CA TYR A 393 -2.95 -25.35 -49.66
C TYR A 393 -3.00 -26.82 -49.22
N ASP A 394 -2.35 -27.17 -48.09
CA ASP A 394 -2.33 -28.53 -47.56
C ASP A 394 -2.59 -28.53 -46.05
N ASP A 395 -3.84 -28.85 -45.69
CA ASP A 395 -4.28 -29.01 -44.30
C ASP A 395 -3.48 -30.09 -43.53
N ASN A 396 -2.85 -31.04 -44.23
CA ASN A 396 -2.05 -32.11 -43.64
C ASN A 396 -0.54 -31.80 -43.65
N CYS A 397 -0.15 -30.54 -43.83
CA CYS A 397 1.23 -30.11 -43.80
C CYS A 397 1.93 -30.58 -42.51
N ARG A 398 2.83 -31.56 -42.66
CA ARG A 398 3.44 -32.30 -41.56
C ARG A 398 4.21 -31.41 -40.58
N ASP A 399 4.91 -30.42 -41.09
CA ASP A 399 5.84 -29.59 -40.31
C ASP A 399 5.24 -28.23 -39.91
N CYS A 400 4.06 -27.87 -40.42
CA CYS A 400 3.52 -26.52 -40.26
C CYS A 400 3.21 -26.19 -38.80
N ASN A 401 2.62 -27.12 -38.05
CA ASN A 401 2.31 -26.90 -36.63
C ASN A 401 3.59 -26.70 -35.79
N ASP A 402 4.60 -27.55 -35.98
CA ASP A 402 5.89 -27.44 -35.29
C ASP A 402 6.59 -26.10 -35.61
N LEU A 403 6.49 -25.63 -36.86
CA LEU A 403 7.04 -24.34 -37.27
C LEU A 403 6.25 -23.14 -36.71
N LEU A 404 4.93 -23.24 -36.60
CA LEU A 404 4.10 -22.21 -35.95
C LEU A 404 4.38 -22.16 -34.45
N ASP A 405 4.58 -23.30 -33.79
CA ASP A 405 5.02 -23.36 -32.40
C ASP A 405 6.41 -22.74 -32.24
N ALA A 406 7.35 -23.00 -33.15
CA ALA A 406 8.65 -22.32 -33.17
C ALA A 406 8.50 -20.79 -33.32
N CYS A 407 7.60 -20.32 -34.20
CA CYS A 407 7.29 -18.88 -34.32
C CYS A 407 6.77 -18.30 -33.00
N ARG A 408 5.89 -19.04 -32.31
CA ARG A 408 5.30 -18.66 -31.03
C ARG A 408 6.35 -18.56 -29.92
N THR A 409 7.26 -19.53 -29.83
CA THR A 409 8.38 -19.52 -28.86
C THR A 409 9.33 -18.35 -29.14
N MET A 410 9.72 -18.13 -30.41
CA MET A 410 10.59 -17.00 -30.75
C MET A 410 9.95 -15.64 -30.42
N GLU A 411 8.64 -15.50 -30.62
CA GLU A 411 7.92 -14.28 -30.23
C GLU A 411 7.87 -14.10 -28.70
N ALA A 412 7.62 -15.18 -27.96
CA ALA A 412 7.67 -15.17 -26.50
C ALA A 412 9.05 -14.73 -26.00
N ASP A 413 10.12 -15.26 -26.58
CA ASP A 413 11.51 -14.89 -26.26
C ASP A 413 11.81 -13.42 -26.56
N ALA A 414 11.37 -12.91 -27.71
CA ALA A 414 11.54 -11.50 -28.07
C ALA A 414 10.80 -10.58 -27.08
N LEU A 415 9.61 -10.96 -26.64
CA LEU A 415 8.85 -10.24 -25.62
C LEU A 415 9.53 -10.32 -24.25
N ARG A 416 10.05 -11.48 -23.85
CA ARG A 416 10.82 -11.66 -22.61
C ARG A 416 12.04 -10.74 -22.59
N ALA A 417 12.84 -10.73 -23.65
CA ALA A 417 14.02 -9.85 -23.77
C ALA A 417 13.65 -8.36 -23.68
N LYS A 418 12.54 -7.96 -24.32
CA LYS A 418 12.00 -6.60 -24.18
C LYS A 418 11.53 -6.29 -22.76
N GLY A 419 10.87 -7.24 -22.10
CA GLY A 419 10.46 -7.14 -20.71
C GLY A 419 11.64 -6.96 -19.76
N GLU A 420 12.73 -7.70 -19.99
CA GLU A 420 13.99 -7.58 -19.26
C GLU A 420 14.63 -6.20 -19.42
N GLN A 421 14.68 -5.67 -20.65
CA GLN A 421 15.15 -4.31 -20.90
C GLN A 421 14.33 -3.26 -20.13
N GLN A 422 13.00 -3.42 -20.10
CA GLN A 422 12.10 -2.53 -19.37
C GLN A 422 12.28 -2.64 -17.86
N PHE A 423 12.48 -3.86 -17.34
CA PHE A 423 12.81 -4.10 -15.94
C PHE A 423 14.12 -3.40 -15.54
N ASN A 424 15.18 -3.58 -16.33
CA ASN A 424 16.48 -2.92 -16.13
C ASN A 424 16.40 -1.39 -16.22
N SER A 425 15.42 -0.88 -16.97
CA SER A 425 15.12 0.55 -17.07
C SER A 425 14.16 1.06 -15.99
N ASN A 426 13.82 0.25 -14.98
CA ASN A 426 12.85 0.53 -13.91
C ASN A 426 11.42 0.85 -14.40
N GLN A 427 11.07 0.46 -15.63
CA GLN A 427 9.74 0.65 -16.23
C GLN A 427 8.81 -0.52 -15.86
N TYR A 428 8.62 -0.77 -14.56
CA TYR A 428 7.97 -1.99 -14.06
C TYR A 428 6.55 -2.21 -14.59
N ASP A 429 5.72 -1.18 -14.74
CA ASP A 429 4.37 -1.35 -15.29
C ASP A 429 4.38 -1.86 -16.74
N ARG A 430 5.30 -1.35 -17.55
CA ARG A 430 5.49 -1.81 -18.94
C ARG A 430 6.09 -3.20 -18.98
N ALA A 431 7.08 -3.47 -18.12
CA ALA A 431 7.72 -4.78 -18.01
C ALA A 431 6.69 -5.85 -17.66
N VAL A 432 5.84 -5.63 -16.64
CA VAL A 432 4.75 -6.55 -16.27
C VAL A 432 3.86 -6.84 -17.47
N SER A 433 3.34 -5.82 -18.16
CA SER A 433 2.45 -6.02 -19.31
C SER A 433 3.14 -6.76 -20.47
N THR A 434 4.43 -6.51 -20.70
CA THR A 434 5.19 -7.18 -21.76
C THR A 434 5.47 -8.65 -21.42
N LEU A 435 5.81 -8.94 -20.16
CA LEU A 435 6.09 -10.29 -19.67
C LEU A 435 4.81 -11.13 -19.53
N GLU A 436 3.68 -10.54 -19.15
CA GLU A 436 2.37 -11.21 -19.16
C GLU A 436 2.00 -11.67 -20.58
N ARG A 437 2.34 -10.87 -21.61
CA ARG A 437 2.16 -11.27 -23.02
C ARG A 437 3.11 -12.39 -23.44
N ALA A 438 4.38 -12.34 -23.00
CA ALA A 438 5.34 -13.42 -23.25
C ALA A 438 4.82 -14.74 -22.66
N LEU A 439 4.35 -14.73 -21.41
CA LEU A 439 3.81 -15.91 -20.72
C LEU A 439 2.47 -16.39 -21.30
N ALA A 440 1.68 -15.50 -21.92
CA ALA A 440 0.50 -15.92 -22.67
C ALA A 440 0.86 -16.72 -23.92
N LEU A 441 2.02 -16.45 -24.53
CA LEU A 441 2.56 -17.21 -25.65
C LEU A 441 3.28 -18.48 -25.16
N ASP A 442 4.04 -18.43 -24.07
CA ASP A 442 4.69 -19.62 -23.51
C ASP A 442 4.42 -19.73 -22.00
N PRO A 443 3.32 -20.38 -21.58
CA PRO A 443 2.93 -20.45 -20.18
C PRO A 443 3.90 -21.23 -19.29
N ASP A 444 4.69 -22.13 -19.89
CA ASP A 444 5.58 -23.04 -19.17
C ASP A 444 7.03 -22.52 -19.11
N ASP A 445 7.33 -21.32 -19.62
CA ASP A 445 8.67 -20.72 -19.54
C ASP A 445 9.00 -20.25 -18.11
N PRO A 446 9.90 -20.98 -17.38
CA PRO A 446 10.28 -20.60 -16.04
C PRO A 446 11.04 -19.27 -16.00
N SER A 447 11.75 -18.91 -17.08
CA SER A 447 12.56 -17.69 -17.13
C SER A 447 11.69 -16.45 -17.17
N THR A 448 10.63 -16.44 -18.01
CA THR A 448 9.63 -15.38 -18.04
C THR A 448 8.88 -15.31 -16.72
N ALA A 449 8.46 -16.45 -16.15
CA ALA A 449 7.75 -16.49 -14.88
C ALA A 449 8.60 -15.88 -13.74
N ASP A 450 9.87 -16.29 -13.61
CA ASP A 450 10.79 -15.75 -12.60
C ASP A 450 11.05 -14.26 -12.79
N LEU A 451 11.22 -13.78 -14.02
CA LEU A 451 11.40 -12.36 -14.30
C LEU A 451 10.12 -11.55 -13.98
N LEU A 452 8.94 -12.08 -14.28
CA LEU A 452 7.66 -11.45 -13.94
C LEU A 452 7.45 -11.41 -12.42
N PHE A 453 7.84 -12.46 -11.70
CA PHE A 453 7.87 -12.48 -10.24
C PHE A 453 8.78 -11.37 -9.70
N GLN A 454 10.03 -11.30 -10.15
CA GLN A 454 10.99 -10.28 -9.74
C GLN A 454 10.47 -8.86 -10.04
N THR A 455 9.86 -8.67 -11.21
CA THR A 455 9.28 -7.39 -11.64
C THR A 455 8.15 -6.95 -10.70
N ASN A 456 7.20 -7.84 -10.39
CA ASN A 456 6.11 -7.53 -9.45
C ASN A 456 6.62 -7.29 -8.03
N TYR A 457 7.60 -8.08 -7.58
CA TYR A 457 8.20 -7.93 -6.26
C TYR A 457 8.92 -6.58 -6.09
N GLN A 458 9.74 -6.17 -7.06
CA GLN A 458 10.44 -4.87 -7.03
C GLN A 458 9.46 -3.69 -7.08
N LYS A 459 8.45 -3.78 -7.96
CA LYS A 459 7.36 -2.80 -8.00
C LYS A 459 6.66 -2.68 -6.65
N ALA A 460 6.35 -3.81 -6.01
CA ALA A 460 5.70 -3.84 -4.70
C ALA A 460 6.55 -3.18 -3.61
N LEU A 461 7.86 -3.44 -3.57
CA LEU A 461 8.78 -2.78 -2.63
C LEU A 461 8.84 -1.27 -2.82
N ILE A 462 8.83 -0.78 -4.06
CA ILE A 462 8.80 0.66 -4.35
C ILE A 462 7.51 1.28 -3.83
N LEU A 463 6.36 0.63 -4.06
CA LEU A 463 5.06 1.10 -3.56
C LEU A 463 5.01 1.08 -2.04
N PHE A 464 5.56 0.04 -1.41
CA PHE A 464 5.67 -0.07 0.05
C PHE A 464 6.49 1.09 0.64
N ASN A 465 7.65 1.40 0.03
CA ASN A 465 8.50 2.51 0.46
C ASN A 465 7.86 3.88 0.23
N LYS A 466 7.01 4.00 -0.80
CA LYS A 466 6.15 5.18 -1.04
C LYS A 466 4.95 5.26 -0.10
N GLN A 467 4.74 4.25 0.76
CA GLN A 467 3.61 4.12 1.67
C GLN A 467 2.25 3.95 0.95
N ASP A 468 2.28 3.57 -0.32
CA ASP A 468 1.09 3.14 -1.05
C ASP A 468 0.83 1.65 -0.75
N TYR A 469 0.41 1.39 0.49
CA TYR A 469 0.32 0.04 1.05
C TYR A 469 -0.68 -0.86 0.33
N LEU A 470 -1.78 -0.30 -0.18
CA LEU A 470 -2.78 -1.08 -0.93
C LEU A 470 -2.23 -1.50 -2.30
N ALA A 471 -1.56 -0.59 -3.02
CA ALA A 471 -0.92 -0.92 -4.29
C ALA A 471 0.27 -1.88 -4.09
N ALA A 472 1.02 -1.72 -3.00
CA ALA A 472 2.09 -2.64 -2.61
C ALA A 472 1.55 -4.05 -2.38
N LYS A 473 0.49 -4.19 -1.56
CA LYS A 473 -0.21 -5.47 -1.33
C LYS A 473 -0.62 -6.11 -2.65
N ALA A 474 -1.31 -5.38 -3.52
CA ALA A 474 -1.77 -5.92 -4.80
C ALA A 474 -0.61 -6.43 -5.67
N SER A 475 0.53 -5.74 -5.65
CA SER A 475 1.72 -6.16 -6.41
C SER A 475 2.41 -7.38 -5.79
N PHE A 476 2.47 -7.49 -4.46
CA PHE A 476 2.95 -8.70 -3.78
C PHE A 476 2.02 -9.89 -3.99
N GLU A 477 0.70 -9.69 -4.05
CA GLU A 477 -0.26 -10.76 -4.36
C GLU A 477 -0.05 -11.30 -5.77
N LYS A 478 0.24 -10.44 -6.75
CA LYS A 478 0.65 -10.87 -8.10
C LYS A 478 1.94 -11.68 -8.08
N ALA A 479 2.93 -11.29 -7.27
CA ALA A 479 4.15 -12.07 -7.12
C ALA A 479 3.87 -13.46 -6.49
N ILE A 480 3.04 -13.53 -5.46
CA ILE A 480 2.63 -14.80 -4.82
C ILE A 480 1.86 -15.71 -5.79
N ALA A 481 1.05 -15.14 -6.68
CA ALA A 481 0.33 -15.92 -7.70
C ALA A 481 1.27 -16.69 -8.64
N ILE A 482 2.48 -16.17 -8.87
CA ILE A 482 3.53 -16.83 -9.66
C ILE A 482 4.35 -17.78 -8.79
N LYS A 483 4.75 -17.31 -7.59
CA LYS A 483 5.62 -18.05 -6.67
C LYS A 483 5.01 -18.11 -5.26
N PRO A 484 4.19 -19.14 -4.96
CA PRO A 484 3.41 -19.21 -3.72
C PRO A 484 4.23 -19.31 -2.42
N ASP A 485 5.49 -19.75 -2.50
CA ASP A 485 6.43 -19.91 -1.38
C ASP A 485 7.17 -18.61 -1.00
N CYS A 486 6.81 -17.46 -1.58
CA CYS A 486 7.39 -16.17 -1.21
C CYS A 486 6.97 -15.71 0.20
N ASN A 487 7.73 -16.13 1.22
CA ASN A 487 7.51 -15.72 2.61
C ASN A 487 7.67 -14.20 2.83
N ASP A 488 8.64 -13.57 2.15
CA ASP A 488 8.82 -12.12 2.20
C ASP A 488 7.61 -11.37 1.67
N CYS A 489 6.99 -11.84 0.58
CA CYS A 489 5.78 -11.24 0.04
C CYS A 489 4.65 -11.26 1.07
N ARG A 490 4.44 -12.40 1.75
CA ARG A 490 3.42 -12.53 2.80
C ARG A 490 3.69 -11.57 3.96
N ARG A 491 4.94 -11.52 4.43
CA ARG A 491 5.38 -10.59 5.48
C ARG A 491 5.14 -9.13 5.07
N TYR A 492 5.54 -8.72 3.87
CA TYR A 492 5.33 -7.35 3.40
C TYR A 492 3.86 -7.01 3.19
N ILE A 493 3.01 -7.97 2.78
CA ILE A 493 1.56 -7.76 2.72
C ILE A 493 1.02 -7.49 4.13
N GLU A 494 1.39 -8.32 5.11
CA GLU A 494 0.99 -8.13 6.51
C GLU A 494 1.46 -6.77 7.06
N GLU A 495 2.73 -6.42 6.87
CA GLU A 495 3.30 -5.13 7.26
C GLU A 495 2.58 -3.95 6.56
N SER A 496 2.26 -4.09 5.26
CA SER A 496 1.53 -3.07 4.50
C SER A 496 0.15 -2.83 5.10
N MET A 497 -0.57 -3.92 5.41
CA MET A 497 -1.91 -3.84 5.96
C MET A 497 -1.91 -3.30 7.38
N GLU A 498 -0.95 -3.70 8.21
CA GLU A 498 -0.83 -3.16 9.56
C GLU A 498 -0.48 -1.67 9.54
N ALA A 499 0.47 -1.25 8.68
CA ALA A 499 0.82 0.16 8.52
C ALA A 499 -0.35 0.99 7.99
N PHE A 500 -1.12 0.47 7.03
CA PHE A 500 -2.32 1.12 6.50
C PHE A 500 -3.38 1.33 7.59
N LYS A 501 -3.67 0.29 8.38
CA LYS A 501 -4.64 0.35 9.49
C LYS A 501 -4.18 1.34 10.55
N GLU A 502 -2.92 1.25 11.00
CA GLU A 502 -2.34 2.13 12.01
C GLU A 502 -2.38 3.60 11.55
N PHE A 503 -1.99 3.87 10.30
CA PHE A 503 -1.99 5.21 9.73
C PHE A 503 -3.39 5.83 9.75
N HIS A 504 -4.38 5.15 9.16
CA HIS A 504 -5.74 5.69 9.07
C HIS A 504 -6.47 5.70 10.42
N TYR A 505 -6.14 4.78 11.33
CA TYR A 505 -6.65 4.81 12.69
C TYR A 505 -6.19 6.07 13.43
N ASN A 506 -4.89 6.38 13.37
CA ASN A 506 -4.32 7.57 14.00
C ASN A 506 -4.76 8.86 13.29
N GLU A 507 -4.86 8.85 11.97
CA GLU A 507 -5.41 9.96 11.19
C GLU A 507 -6.83 10.30 11.65
N GLY A 508 -7.69 9.28 11.84
CA GLY A 508 -9.03 9.46 12.37
C GLY A 508 -9.04 10.04 13.79
N ILE A 509 -8.14 9.59 14.67
CA ILE A 509 -7.98 10.17 16.03
C ILE A 509 -7.57 11.64 15.95
N VAL A 510 -6.62 11.98 15.08
CA VAL A 510 -6.16 13.37 14.90
C VAL A 510 -7.30 14.25 14.40
N PHE A 511 -8.05 13.81 13.37
CA PHE A 511 -9.19 14.57 12.86
C PHE A 511 -10.30 14.70 13.89
N PHE A 512 -10.56 13.66 14.67
CA PHE A 512 -11.54 13.68 15.75
C PHE A 512 -11.15 14.71 16.83
N GLY A 513 -9.87 14.74 17.22
CA GLY A 513 -9.33 15.72 18.16
C GLY A 513 -9.34 17.17 17.64
N GLN A 514 -9.31 17.35 16.31
CA GLN A 514 -9.47 18.64 15.62
C GLN A 514 -10.94 19.01 15.36
N GLU A 515 -11.90 18.21 15.83
CA GLU A 515 -13.36 18.39 15.59
C GLU A 515 -13.77 18.27 14.11
N LYS A 516 -12.89 17.75 13.24
CA LYS A 516 -13.15 17.51 11.82
C LYS A 516 -13.82 16.15 11.62
N LEU A 517 -15.05 16.03 12.12
CA LEU A 517 -15.74 14.74 12.27
C LEU A 517 -15.91 13.96 10.96
N LYS A 518 -16.25 14.61 9.84
CA LYS A 518 -16.38 13.94 8.53
C LYS A 518 -15.07 13.30 8.06
N GLN A 519 -13.93 13.95 8.31
CA GLN A 519 -12.62 13.40 7.97
C GLN A 519 -12.23 12.25 8.90
N ALA A 520 -12.54 12.36 10.20
CA ALA A 520 -12.32 11.29 11.16
C ALA A 520 -13.09 10.01 10.79
N ILE A 521 -14.37 10.17 10.44
CA ILE A 521 -15.24 9.09 9.94
C ILE A 521 -14.61 8.44 8.71
N ALA A 522 -14.26 9.23 7.69
CA ALA A 522 -13.67 8.71 6.45
C ALA A 522 -12.36 7.93 6.69
N SER A 523 -11.49 8.39 7.60
CA SER A 523 -10.26 7.67 7.95
C SER A 523 -10.55 6.35 8.67
N TRP A 524 -11.47 6.33 9.63
CA TRP A 524 -11.84 5.10 10.34
C TRP A 524 -12.66 4.12 9.50
N GLU A 525 -13.43 4.59 8.53
CA GLU A 525 -14.10 3.74 7.53
C GLU A 525 -13.09 2.96 6.68
N LYS A 526 -11.97 3.59 6.28
CA LYS A 526 -10.89 2.89 5.57
C LYS A 526 -10.33 1.74 6.39
N VAL A 527 -10.09 1.96 7.69
CA VAL A 527 -9.63 0.90 8.60
C VAL A 527 -10.68 -0.20 8.74
N THR A 528 -11.94 0.17 8.96
CA THR A 528 -13.04 -0.78 9.14
C THR A 528 -13.29 -1.61 7.87
N SER A 529 -13.02 -1.06 6.69
CA SER A 529 -13.16 -1.78 5.42
C SER A 529 -12.17 -2.94 5.25
N VAL A 530 -11.04 -2.91 5.97
CA VAL A 530 -10.01 -3.95 5.91
C VAL A 530 -9.97 -4.81 7.17
N ASP A 531 -10.28 -4.23 8.33
CA ASP A 531 -10.27 -4.89 9.63
C ASP A 531 -11.28 -4.21 10.57
N PRO A 532 -12.51 -4.74 10.65
CA PRO A 532 -13.56 -4.21 11.53
C PRO A 532 -13.24 -4.34 13.03
N ASP A 533 -12.28 -5.18 13.42
CA ASP A 533 -11.89 -5.45 14.81
C ASP A 533 -10.63 -4.68 15.22
N TYR A 534 -10.11 -3.79 14.35
CA TYR A 534 -8.88 -3.06 14.62
C TYR A 534 -9.02 -2.05 15.78
N LYS A 535 -8.44 -2.39 16.93
CA LYS A 535 -8.44 -1.56 18.15
C LYS A 535 -9.87 -1.08 18.48
N ASP A 536 -10.03 0.19 18.83
CA ASP A 536 -11.33 0.80 19.19
C ASP A 536 -12.04 1.43 17.98
N VAL A 537 -11.68 1.08 16.73
CA VAL A 537 -12.15 1.80 15.52
C VAL A 537 -13.66 1.85 15.43
N ARG A 538 -14.38 0.77 15.76
CA ARG A 538 -15.85 0.73 15.75
C ARG A 538 -16.46 1.69 16.76
N GLN A 539 -15.92 1.75 17.97
CA GLN A 539 -16.42 2.64 19.02
C GLN A 539 -16.16 4.10 18.65
N ASN A 540 -14.96 4.38 18.14
CA ASN A 540 -14.54 5.68 17.66
C ASN A 540 -15.43 6.17 16.50
N LEU A 541 -15.66 5.31 15.50
CA LEU A 541 -16.53 5.59 14.36
C LEU A 541 -17.96 5.87 14.81
N LYS A 542 -18.56 5.00 15.65
CA LYS A 542 -19.91 5.21 16.21
C LYS A 542 -20.02 6.57 16.91
N LYS A 543 -19.02 6.94 17.70
CA LYS A 543 -18.97 8.22 18.42
C LYS A 543 -18.86 9.41 17.47
N ALA A 544 -17.98 9.36 16.47
CA ALA A 544 -17.83 10.44 15.50
C ALA A 544 -19.06 10.63 14.63
N THR A 545 -19.68 9.54 14.16
CA THR A 545 -20.92 9.60 13.38
C THR A 545 -22.03 10.24 14.19
N LEU A 546 -22.25 9.81 15.44
CA LEU A 546 -23.26 10.41 16.31
C LEU A 546 -23.04 11.92 16.53
N LEU A 547 -21.79 12.33 16.77
CA LEU A 547 -21.45 13.75 16.94
C LEU A 547 -21.66 14.54 15.65
N ASN A 548 -21.29 13.98 14.51
CA ASN A 548 -21.46 14.62 13.20
C ASN A 548 -22.95 14.82 12.89
N ASP A 549 -23.78 13.80 13.12
CA ASP A 549 -25.22 13.86 12.87
C ASP A 549 -25.92 14.88 13.78
N ARG A 550 -25.46 15.03 15.03
CA ARG A 550 -25.95 16.09 15.92
C ARG A 550 -25.54 17.47 15.41
N LEU A 551 -24.28 17.64 15.00
CA LEU A 551 -23.77 18.90 14.47
C LEU A 551 -24.53 19.34 13.20
N GLU A 552 -24.76 18.42 12.27
CA GLU A 552 -25.49 18.72 11.02
C GLU A 552 -26.96 19.04 11.28
N ARG A 553 -27.62 18.37 12.26
CA ARG A 553 -28.97 18.75 12.69
C ARG A 553 -29.03 20.18 13.27
N ILE A 554 -28.08 20.54 14.12
CA ILE A 554 -28.00 21.90 14.70
C ILE A 554 -27.83 22.94 13.60
N LYS A 555 -26.89 22.73 12.67
CA LYS A 555 -26.67 23.65 11.53
C LYS A 555 -27.93 23.87 10.72
N LYS A 556 -28.70 22.80 10.48
CA LYS A 556 -29.96 22.88 9.75
C LYS A 556 -31.01 23.69 10.51
N SER A 557 -31.15 23.47 11.81
CA SER A 557 -32.09 24.24 12.66
C SER A 557 -31.72 25.72 12.87
N THR A 558 -30.47 26.10 12.66
CA THR A 558 -30.01 27.51 12.75
C THR A 558 -30.05 28.25 11.41
N ALA A 559 -30.32 27.54 10.31
CA ALA A 559 -30.42 28.11 8.96
C ALA A 559 -31.88 28.37 8.53
N GLU A 560 -32.83 27.79 9.26
CA GLU A 560 -34.27 28.13 9.26
C GLU A 560 -34.53 29.26 10.25
#